data_AF-A0A559NVG5-F1
#
_entry.id   AF-A0A559NVG5-F1
#
_cell.length_a   1.000
_cell.length_b   1.000
_cell.length_c   1.000
_cell.angle_alpha   90.00
_cell.angle_beta   90.00
_cell.angle_gamma   90.00
#
_symmetry.space_group_name_H-M   'P 1'
#
loop_
_entity.id
_entity.type
_entity.pdbx_description
1 polymer ?
#
loop_
_entity_poly.entity_id
_entity_poly.type
_entity_poly.pdbx_seq_one_letter_code
_entity_poly.pdbx_strand_id
1 'polypeptide(L)'
;MFSKEDSRKLREDFWISFGKSFPVKWTLYKTGIKGLSFKFHFNLKAAMVSIDVDTDFDQRIKVWDKLVALKSILIDDYLPDAIYEDFYTLENQKEISRIYVELNDVSIHNKNSWRETMVFLNQTMLQIEKFYEDYKDVIDS
;
A
#
# COMPACT_ATOMS: atom_id res chain seq x y z
N MET A 1 -20.77 -18.98 6.61
CA MET A 1 -20.07 -18.70 5.34
C MET A 1 -20.83 -17.60 4.63
N PHE A 2 -20.18 -16.49 4.25
CA PHE A 2 -20.87 -15.37 3.60
C PHE A 2 -21.21 -15.72 2.16
N SER A 3 -22.36 -15.24 1.65
CA SER A 3 -22.61 -15.30 0.22
C SER A 3 -21.64 -14.39 -0.55
N LYS A 4 -21.50 -14.59 -1.87
CA LYS A 4 -20.70 -13.69 -2.71
C LYS A 4 -21.22 -12.24 -2.65
N GLU A 5 -22.54 -12.09 -2.53
CA GLU A 5 -23.19 -10.78 -2.45
C GLU A 5 -22.91 -10.08 -1.11
N ASP A 6 -23.03 -10.80 0.01
CA ASP A 6 -22.75 -10.24 1.34
C ASP A 6 -21.28 -9.84 1.48
N SER A 7 -20.37 -10.66 0.93
CA SER A 7 -18.95 -10.35 0.89
C SER A 7 -18.66 -9.09 0.08
N ARG A 8 -19.38 -8.87 -1.04
CA ARG A 8 -19.26 -7.65 -1.85
C ARG A 8 -19.76 -6.43 -1.07
N LYS A 9 -20.92 -6.54 -0.42
CA LYS A 9 -21.51 -5.47 0.39
C LYS A 9 -20.59 -5.05 1.54
N LEU A 10 -20.00 -6.01 2.26
CA LEU A 10 -19.08 -5.71 3.35
C LEU A 10 -17.83 -4.95 2.89
N ARG A 11 -17.27 -5.31 1.73
CA ARG A 11 -16.14 -4.58 1.14
C ARG A 11 -16.53 -3.15 0.76
N GLU A 12 -17.67 -3.00 0.10
CA GLU A 12 -18.21 -1.70 -0.31
C GLU A 12 -18.45 -0.79 0.91
N ASP A 13 -19.15 -1.31 1.92
CA ASP A 13 -19.42 -0.63 3.18
C ASP A 13 -18.14 -0.18 3.89
N PHE A 14 -17.11 -1.04 3.91
CA PHE A 14 -15.82 -0.72 4.50
C PHE A 14 -15.17 0.49 3.80
N TRP A 15 -15.02 0.43 2.47
CA TRP A 15 -14.34 1.49 1.72
C TRP A 15 -15.12 2.81 1.73
N ILE A 16 -16.46 2.76 1.70
CA ILE A 16 -17.30 3.94 1.89
C ILE A 16 -17.07 4.55 3.28
N SER A 17 -17.05 3.72 4.31
CA SER A 17 -16.84 4.17 5.70
C SER A 17 -15.43 4.73 5.91
N PHE A 18 -14.43 4.12 5.30
CA PHE A 18 -13.04 4.59 5.32
C PHE A 18 -12.93 5.97 4.69
N GLY A 19 -13.46 6.16 3.48
CA GLY A 19 -13.44 7.45 2.79
C GLY A 19 -14.22 8.57 3.50
N LYS A 20 -15.29 8.22 4.22
CA LYS A 20 -16.02 9.18 5.08
C LYS A 20 -15.26 9.57 6.33
N SER A 21 -14.58 8.60 6.95
CA SER A 21 -13.82 8.82 8.20
C SER A 21 -12.54 9.61 7.94
N PHE A 22 -11.92 9.37 6.79
CA PHE A 22 -10.68 10.02 6.35
C PHE A 22 -10.89 10.62 4.96
N PRO A 23 -11.49 11.82 4.84
CA PRO A 23 -11.76 12.48 3.56
C PRO A 23 -10.48 13.09 2.97
N VAL A 24 -9.46 12.26 2.78
CA VAL A 24 -8.13 12.63 2.26
C VAL A 24 -8.07 12.32 0.77
N LYS A 25 -7.45 13.22 0.00
CA LYS A 25 -7.20 13.01 -1.42
C LYS A 25 -5.86 12.30 -1.60
N TRP A 26 -5.90 10.97 -1.58
CA TRP A 26 -4.73 10.13 -1.77
C TRP A 26 -4.14 10.24 -3.19
N THR A 27 -2.81 10.21 -3.26
CA THR A 27 -1.99 10.21 -4.47
C THR A 27 -2.22 8.92 -5.25
N LEU A 28 -2.12 7.77 -4.59
CA LEU A 28 -2.28 6.42 -5.15
C LEU A 28 -1.44 6.23 -6.44
N TYR A 29 -2.07 6.41 -7.60
CA TYR A 29 -1.46 6.24 -8.92
C TYR A 29 -0.88 7.54 -9.50
N LYS A 30 -1.12 8.69 -8.86
CA LYS A 30 -0.74 10.03 -9.35
C LYS A 30 0.64 10.45 -8.85
N THR A 31 1.56 9.51 -8.76
CA THR A 31 2.97 9.78 -8.41
C THR A 31 3.65 10.59 -9.53
N GLY A 32 3.32 10.31 -10.80
CA GLY A 32 4.03 10.89 -11.94
C GLY A 32 5.29 10.13 -12.32
N ILE A 33 5.72 9.17 -11.50
CA ILE A 33 6.82 8.25 -11.77
C ILE A 33 6.25 6.99 -12.44
N LYS A 34 6.78 6.65 -13.61
CA LYS A 34 6.29 5.50 -14.38
C LYS A 34 6.42 4.20 -13.58
N GLY A 35 5.29 3.53 -13.36
CA GLY A 35 5.23 2.26 -12.66
C GLY A 35 5.09 2.36 -11.14
N LEU A 36 5.33 3.53 -10.54
CA LEU A 36 5.24 3.70 -9.10
C LEU A 36 3.80 4.00 -8.68
N SER A 37 3.24 3.21 -7.76
CA SER A 37 1.89 3.43 -7.23
C SER A 37 1.78 3.03 -5.77
N PHE A 38 0.88 3.70 -5.05
CA PHE A 38 0.51 3.33 -3.69
C PHE A 38 -0.84 2.62 -3.68
N LYS A 39 -0.96 1.56 -2.89
CA LYS A 39 -2.18 0.73 -2.84
C LYS A 39 -2.60 0.43 -1.42
N PHE A 40 -3.91 0.41 -1.23
CA PHE A 40 -4.55 -0.17 -0.07
C PHE A 40 -5.03 -1.57 -0.42
N HIS A 41 -4.81 -2.51 0.49
CA HIS A 41 -5.30 -3.87 0.41
C HIS A 41 -5.97 -4.23 1.72
N PHE A 42 -7.15 -4.82 1.67
CA PHE A 42 -7.81 -5.38 2.85
C PHE A 42 -8.56 -6.64 2.47
N ASN A 43 -8.08 -7.76 2.99
CA ASN A 43 -8.58 -9.09 2.67
C ASN A 43 -9.22 -9.74 3.91
N LEU A 44 -9.40 -11.06 3.87
CA LEU A 44 -10.07 -11.80 4.95
C LEU A 44 -9.19 -12.06 6.18
N LYS A 45 -7.88 -11.84 6.08
CA LYS A 45 -6.87 -12.20 7.08
C LYS A 45 -5.96 -11.02 7.49
N ALA A 46 -5.77 -10.06 6.60
CA ALA A 46 -4.87 -8.95 6.80
C ALA A 46 -5.27 -7.70 6.00
N ALA A 47 -4.76 -6.56 6.46
CA ALA A 47 -4.79 -5.30 5.76
C ALA A 47 -3.36 -4.85 5.47
N MET A 48 -3.13 -4.23 4.32
CA MET A 48 -1.79 -3.86 3.87
C MET A 48 -1.83 -2.53 3.14
N VAL A 49 -0.77 -1.74 3.30
CA VAL A 49 -0.49 -0.58 2.46
C VAL A 49 0.85 -0.81 1.77
N SER A 50 0.92 -0.57 0.47
CA SER A 50 2.13 -0.85 -0.31
C SER A 50 2.54 0.27 -1.26
N ILE A 51 3.84 0.31 -1.55
CA ILE A 51 4.48 1.00 -2.66
C ILE A 51 4.82 -0.09 -3.69
N ASP A 52 4.17 -0.06 -4.84
CA ASP A 52 4.37 -1.02 -5.91
C ASP A 52 5.10 -0.34 -7.08
N VAL A 53 6.17 -0.97 -7.58
CA VAL A 53 6.84 -0.63 -8.83
C VAL A 53 6.46 -1.67 -9.88
N ASP A 54 5.46 -1.34 -10.67
CA ASP A 54 4.88 -2.22 -11.69
C ASP A 54 5.05 -1.65 -13.11
N THR A 55 6.18 -1.97 -13.73
CA THR A 55 6.53 -1.48 -15.08
C THR A 55 7.49 -2.43 -15.80
N ASP A 56 8.02 -2.03 -16.96
CA ASP A 56 9.05 -2.79 -17.67
C ASP A 56 10.31 -2.99 -16.82
N PHE A 57 11.03 -4.09 -17.06
CA PHE A 57 12.11 -4.55 -16.19
C PHE A 57 13.20 -3.50 -15.96
N ASP A 58 13.65 -2.82 -17.02
CA ASP A 58 14.70 -1.81 -16.93
C ASP A 58 14.24 -0.59 -16.12
N GLN A 59 13.01 -0.11 -16.33
CA GLN A 59 12.47 0.98 -15.53
C GLN A 59 12.20 0.55 -14.09
N ARG A 60 11.78 -0.69 -13.87
CA ARG A 60 11.53 -1.25 -12.52
C ARG A 60 12.80 -1.23 -11.70
N ILE A 61 13.93 -1.71 -12.25
CA ILE A 61 15.23 -1.69 -11.57
C ILE A 61 15.62 -0.26 -11.20
N LYS A 62 15.51 0.70 -12.14
CA LYS A 62 15.88 2.09 -11.86
C LYS A 62 15.14 2.67 -10.66
N VAL A 63 13.82 2.53 -10.62
CA VAL A 63 13.00 3.05 -9.51
C VAL A 63 13.27 2.26 -8.23
N TRP A 64 13.40 0.94 -8.33
CA TRP A 64 13.65 0.06 -7.20
C TRP A 64 14.98 0.34 -6.52
N ASP A 65 16.06 0.53 -7.28
CA ASP A 65 17.39 0.85 -6.74
C ASP A 65 17.37 2.14 -5.91
N LYS A 66 16.59 3.15 -6.32
CA LYS A 66 16.42 4.38 -5.54
C LYS A 66 15.67 4.14 -4.24
N LEU A 67 14.59 3.35 -4.30
CA LEU A 67 13.82 2.98 -3.11
C LEU A 67 14.65 2.16 -2.11
N VAL A 68 15.51 1.27 -2.61
CA VAL A 68 16.45 0.49 -1.79
C VAL A 68 17.56 1.38 -1.21
N ALA A 69 18.07 2.35 -1.97
CA ALA A 69 19.04 3.32 -1.47
C ALA A 69 18.49 4.18 -0.31
N LEU A 70 17.18 4.44 -0.33
CA LEU A 70 16.45 5.17 0.72
C LEU A 70 15.96 4.28 1.86
N LYS A 71 16.28 2.98 1.87
CA LYS A 71 15.72 2.00 2.82
C LYS A 71 15.94 2.38 4.28
N SER A 72 17.16 2.74 4.67
CA SER A 72 17.44 3.09 6.07
C SER A 72 16.58 4.27 6.52
N ILE A 73 16.47 5.32 5.71
CA ILE A 73 15.63 6.49 5.98
C ILE A 73 14.17 6.06 6.11
N LEU A 74 13.68 5.22 5.18
CA LEU A 74 12.30 4.77 5.22
C LEU A 74 11.98 4.05 6.53
N ILE A 75 12.81 3.09 6.97
CA ILE A 75 12.49 2.33 8.19
C ILE A 75 12.71 3.16 9.46
N ASP A 76 13.74 4.01 9.50
CA ASP A 76 14.08 4.76 10.70
C ASP A 76 13.08 5.90 10.98
N ASP A 77 12.62 6.60 9.92
CA ASP A 77 11.86 7.85 10.07
C ASP A 77 10.35 7.73 9.73
N TYR A 78 9.94 6.71 8.97
CA TYR A 78 8.57 6.64 8.40
C TYR A 78 7.84 5.32 8.68
N LEU A 79 8.43 4.19 8.30
CA LEU A 79 7.80 2.87 8.26
C LEU A 79 8.73 1.78 8.82
N PRO A 80 8.88 1.66 10.16
CA PRO A 80 9.82 0.73 10.78
C PRO A 80 9.57 -0.74 10.44
N ASP A 81 8.30 -1.10 10.20
CA ASP A 81 7.88 -2.46 9.87
C ASP A 81 7.80 -2.72 8.35
N ALA A 82 8.40 -1.86 7.52
CA ALA A 82 8.37 -2.01 6.07
C ALA A 82 9.18 -3.22 5.59
N ILE A 83 8.52 -4.07 4.79
CA ILE A 83 9.11 -5.23 4.14
C ILE A 83 9.37 -4.89 2.68
N TYR A 84 10.58 -5.20 2.20
CA TYR A 84 11.01 -5.01 0.82
C TYR A 84 11.05 -6.35 0.10
N GLU A 85 10.34 -6.45 -1.02
CA GLU A 85 10.34 -7.61 -1.90
C GLU A 85 10.64 -7.16 -3.33
N ASP A 86 11.84 -7.48 -3.81
CA ASP A 86 12.29 -7.15 -5.17
C ASP A 86 11.47 -7.91 -6.23
N PHE A 87 11.15 -9.18 -5.94
CA PHE A 87 10.36 -10.04 -6.79
C PHE A 87 9.09 -10.49 -6.05
N TYR A 88 8.01 -9.73 -6.24
CA TYR A 88 6.68 -10.09 -5.79
C TYR A 88 5.83 -10.57 -6.96
N THR A 89 5.38 -11.82 -6.91
CA THR A 89 4.50 -12.40 -7.93
C THR A 89 3.04 -12.10 -7.61
N LEU A 90 2.38 -11.32 -8.48
CA LEU A 90 0.94 -11.08 -8.42
C LEU A 90 0.15 -12.33 -8.86
N GLU A 91 -1.15 -12.37 -8.53
CA GLU A 91 -2.04 -13.49 -8.92
C GLU A 91 -2.11 -13.71 -10.44
N ASN A 92 -1.88 -12.67 -11.24
CA ASN A 92 -1.81 -12.74 -12.70
C ASN A 92 -0.43 -13.19 -13.22
N GLN A 93 0.45 -13.71 -12.36
CA GLN A 93 1.83 -14.13 -12.65
C GLN A 93 2.77 -13.01 -13.09
N LYS A 94 2.36 -11.75 -12.95
CA LYS A 94 3.24 -10.61 -13.19
C LYS A 94 4.14 -10.40 -11.98
N GLU A 95 5.43 -10.20 -12.23
CA GLU A 95 6.39 -9.84 -11.20
C GLU A 95 6.51 -8.33 -11.07
N ILE A 96 6.48 -7.84 -9.83
CA ILE A 96 6.66 -6.43 -9.48
C ILE A 96 7.65 -6.33 -8.32
N SER A 97 8.18 -5.13 -8.08
CA SER A 97 8.90 -4.84 -6.84
C SER A 97 7.96 -4.11 -5.88
N ARG A 98 8.02 -4.45 -4.59
CA ARG A 98 7.04 -4.00 -3.61
C ARG A 98 7.69 -3.68 -2.26
N ILE A 99 7.29 -2.55 -1.68
CA ILE A 99 7.47 -2.26 -0.26
C ILE A 99 6.09 -2.29 0.39
N TYR A 100 5.93 -2.95 1.53
CA TYR A 100 4.64 -2.99 2.20
C TYR A 100 4.77 -3.09 3.71
N VAL A 101 3.70 -2.65 4.38
CA VAL A 101 3.45 -2.90 5.80
C VAL A 101 2.10 -3.61 5.91
N GLU A 102 2.03 -4.65 6.73
CA GLU A 102 0.84 -5.46 6.92
C GLU A 102 0.38 -5.46 8.38
N LEU A 103 -0.93 -5.30 8.57
CA LEU A 103 -1.64 -5.55 9.81
C LEU A 103 -2.34 -6.90 9.69
N ASN A 104 -1.92 -7.85 10.53
CA ASN A 104 -2.46 -9.21 10.61
C ASN A 104 -3.67 -9.30 11.54
N ASP A 105 -4.35 -10.44 11.52
CA ASP A 105 -5.50 -10.78 12.38
C ASP A 105 -6.73 -9.86 12.24
N VAL A 106 -6.81 -9.14 11.12
CA VAL A 106 -7.95 -8.30 10.77
C VAL A 106 -8.68 -8.86 9.56
N SER A 107 -9.99 -8.62 9.47
CA SER A 107 -10.78 -9.16 8.36
C SER A 107 -11.79 -8.15 7.85
N ILE A 108 -11.88 -8.00 6.53
CA ILE A 108 -12.89 -7.14 5.90
C ILE A 108 -14.32 -7.62 6.20
N HIS A 109 -14.49 -8.88 6.58
CA HIS A 109 -15.77 -9.42 7.03
C HIS A 109 -16.04 -9.25 8.53
N ASN A 110 -15.03 -8.87 9.32
CA ASN A 110 -15.15 -8.64 10.76
C ASN A 110 -15.26 -7.13 11.05
N LYS A 111 -16.48 -6.63 11.24
CA LYS A 111 -16.71 -5.21 11.54
C LYS A 111 -16.01 -4.72 12.81
N ASN A 112 -15.69 -5.61 13.75
CA ASN A 112 -14.97 -5.24 14.98
C ASN A 112 -13.54 -4.79 14.69
N SER A 113 -12.89 -5.34 13.66
CA SER A 113 -11.53 -4.96 13.27
C SER A 113 -11.48 -3.76 12.32
N TRP A 114 -12.63 -3.21 11.92
CA TRP A 114 -12.66 -2.13 10.93
C TRP A 114 -12.03 -0.86 11.45
N ARG A 115 -12.28 -0.49 12.70
CA ARG A 115 -11.77 0.75 13.28
C ARG A 115 -10.24 0.75 13.32
N GLU A 116 -9.64 -0.31 13.86
CA GLU A 116 -8.17 -0.45 13.90
C GLU A 116 -7.59 -0.51 12.48
N THR A 117 -8.23 -1.23 11.56
CA THR A 117 -7.78 -1.33 10.17
C THR A 117 -7.80 0.04 9.50
N MET A 118 -8.87 0.81 9.65
CA MET A 118 -8.97 2.15 9.05
C MET A 118 -7.90 3.10 9.60
N VAL A 119 -7.64 3.06 10.91
CA VAL A 119 -6.57 3.86 11.53
C VAL A 119 -5.21 3.46 10.96
N PHE A 120 -4.92 2.16 10.88
CA PHE A 120 -3.70 1.62 10.28
C PHE A 120 -3.54 2.08 8.83
N LEU A 121 -4.53 1.83 7.96
CA LEU A 121 -4.47 2.21 6.55
C LEU A 121 -4.18 3.70 6.39
N ASN A 122 -4.91 4.55 7.14
CA ASN A 122 -4.73 6.00 7.07
C ASN A 122 -3.33 6.43 7.54
N GLN A 123 -2.88 5.97 8.72
CA GLN A 123 -1.58 6.36 9.26
C GLN A 123 -0.43 5.90 8.38
N THR A 124 -0.46 4.64 7.94
CA THR A 124 0.59 4.07 7.08
C THR A 124 0.64 4.77 5.73
N MET A 125 -0.50 5.06 5.10
CA MET A 125 -0.49 5.78 3.82
C MET A 125 0.01 7.22 3.98
N LEU A 126 -0.34 7.91 5.07
CA LEU A 126 0.21 9.25 5.32
C LEU A 126 1.74 9.23 5.45
N GLN A 127 2.32 8.20 6.06
CA GLN A 127 3.78 8.06 6.12
C GLN A 127 4.39 7.76 4.75
N ILE A 128 3.77 6.89 3.95
CA ILE A 128 4.20 6.64 2.55
C ILE A 128 4.17 7.94 1.73
N GLU A 129 3.08 8.71 1.81
CA GLU A 129 2.95 9.95 1.04
C GLU A 129 3.92 11.02 1.52
N LYS A 130 4.18 11.09 2.83
CA LYS A 130 5.19 12.00 3.39
C LYS A 130 6.59 11.63 2.91
N PHE A 131 6.98 10.35 3.03
CA PHE A 131 8.25 9.85 2.50
C PHE A 131 8.37 10.14 1.01
N TYR A 132 7.31 9.91 0.25
CA TYR A 132 7.29 10.18 -1.17
C TYR A 132 7.48 11.67 -1.47
N GLU A 133 6.78 12.56 -0.79
CA GLU A 133 6.93 14.00 -1.02
C GLU A 133 8.34 14.50 -0.69
N ASP A 134 8.94 13.98 0.39
CA ASP A 134 10.29 14.36 0.83
C ASP A 134 11.39 13.86 -0.13
N TYR A 135 11.17 12.73 -0.82
CA TYR A 135 12.19 12.05 -1.62
C TYR A 135 11.83 11.80 -3.09
N LYS A 136 10.70 12.31 -3.59
CA LYS A 136 10.24 12.07 -4.98
C LYS A 136 11.29 12.45 -6.03
N ASP A 137 12.03 13.54 -5.81
CA ASP A 137 13.06 14.00 -6.76
C ASP A 137 14.23 13.01 -6.86
N VAL A 138 14.55 12.32 -5.76
CA VAL A 138 15.57 11.26 -5.73
C VAL A 138 15.06 9.98 -6.40
N ILE A 139 13.77 9.68 -6.24
CA ILE A 139 13.13 8.50 -6.84
C ILE A 139 12.95 8.68 -8.35
N ASP A 140 12.71 9.90 -8.83
CA ASP A 140 12.53 10.23 -10.25
C ASP A 140 13.84 10.49 -11.02
N SER A 141 14.98 10.68 -10.32
CA SER A 141 16.31 10.94 -10.92
C SER A 141 16.97 9.73 -11.58
#